data_AF-A0A6P7LIP4-F1
#
_entry.id   AF-A0A6P7LIP4-F1
#
_cell.length_a   1.000
_cell.length_b   1.000
_cell.length_c   1.000
_cell.angle_alpha   90.00
_cell.angle_beta   90.00
_cell.angle_gamma   90.00
#
_symmetry.space_group_name_H-M   'P 1'
#
loop_
_entity.id
_entity.type
_entity.pdbx_description
1 polymer ?
#
loop_
_entity_poly.entity_id
_entity_poly.type
_entity_poly.pdbx_seq_one_letter_code
_entity_poly.pdbx_strand_id
1 'polypeptide(L)'
;MRSVLLLLLSALAAASAWIPVEDWESGEVTASVGEEGQCVCHVYLPDTTFPADRMEHMHQVTKDLMLEVDIQIKKMVSYDAKLKVYLKELKDLSIRVVMLESSADKYVKLDFELLRVELREFEALVLQLRDSFNSSSPVFDSLFAEIRNMSLIVDQLETFDQSNLLVIRIEFAKLQKKLEDCQKEQEFVKPDIGNCNHTGILSLSKPMVLQINAHLNAGYQYGGWGKDSKPVRGSESMYFYGAYTGPAVHDFYLYSDYDKLILRSASKHHDIPSGWEGTGNNYIVHGNSIYYQINSPFSMSKLNLTSSKYEYRVIPAASQSFSYSYSPNQNLDFAADENGLWVLYASEENLGKIVIAKIDEKSFGIQDVWKTGAYKQLVGNAFMACGVLYATRSVDLNTEEIFYAYDTRTKEERHLKIHFQKFQEKYTNLDYNPSDQKLYMYNNGYYVSYSVRFDRE
;
A
#
# COMPACT_ATOMS: atom_id res chain seq x y z
N MET A 1 -7.23 -14.17 44.37
CA MET A 1 -7.39 -14.85 45.68
C MET A 1 -8.22 -14.08 46.72
N ARG A 2 -8.30 -12.74 46.69
CA ARG A 2 -9.13 -11.99 47.67
C ARG A 2 -10.66 -12.09 47.46
N SER A 3 -11.17 -12.20 46.23
CA SER A 3 -12.63 -12.27 46.00
C SER A 3 -13.29 -13.62 46.30
N VAL A 4 -12.54 -14.72 46.29
CA VAL A 4 -13.10 -16.06 46.61
C VAL A 4 -13.25 -16.24 48.12
N LEU A 5 -12.42 -15.57 48.92
CA LEU A 5 -12.51 -15.59 50.39
C LEU A 5 -13.76 -14.84 50.91
N LEU A 6 -14.21 -13.79 50.20
CA LEU A 6 -15.39 -12.99 50.56
C LEU A 6 -16.71 -13.73 50.35
N LEU A 7 -16.80 -14.63 49.37
CA LEU A 7 -18.01 -15.42 49.08
C LEU A 7 -18.20 -16.60 50.06
N LEU A 8 -17.12 -17.14 50.64
CA LEU A 8 -17.19 -18.14 51.70
C LEU A 8 -17.63 -17.54 53.04
N LEU A 9 -17.29 -16.28 53.32
CA LEU A 9 -17.69 -15.58 54.54
C LEU A 9 -19.20 -15.23 54.57
N SER A 10 -19.83 -14.96 53.43
CA SER A 10 -21.28 -14.66 53.38
C SER A 10 -22.17 -15.89 53.62
N ALA A 11 -21.67 -17.11 53.34
CA ALA A 11 -22.42 -18.34 53.59
C ALA A 11 -22.37 -18.80 55.06
N LEU A 12 -21.40 -18.31 55.84
CA LEU A 12 -21.26 -18.59 57.27
C LEU A 12 -22.12 -17.65 58.15
N ALA A 13 -22.68 -16.57 57.59
CA ALA A 13 -23.53 -15.63 58.32
C ALA A 13 -24.87 -16.22 58.79
N ALA A 14 -25.29 -17.37 58.22
CA ALA A 14 -26.47 -18.09 58.68
C ALA A 14 -26.24 -18.93 59.95
N ALA A 15 -24.98 -19.11 60.40
CA ALA A 15 -24.64 -19.85 61.61
C ALA A 15 -24.56 -18.98 62.87
N SER A 16 -24.76 -17.66 62.76
CA SER A 16 -24.80 -16.71 63.88
C SER A 16 -26.22 -16.53 64.43
N ALA A 17 -26.87 -17.63 64.80
CA ALA A 17 -27.92 -17.62 65.81
C ALA A 17 -27.32 -18.16 67.12
N TRP A 18 -26.37 -17.40 67.68
CA TRP A 18 -25.90 -17.65 69.04
C TRP A 18 -27.04 -17.26 69.98
N ILE A 19 -27.67 -18.26 70.58
CA ILE A 19 -28.54 -18.04 71.75
C ILE A 19 -27.62 -17.43 72.83
N PRO A 20 -27.93 -16.25 73.40
CA PRO A 20 -27.12 -15.67 74.46
C PRO A 20 -27.03 -16.66 75.63
N VAL A 21 -25.81 -17.00 76.03
CA VAL A 21 -25.51 -17.74 77.26
C VAL A 21 -25.62 -16.75 78.44
N GLU A 22 -26.77 -16.11 78.59
CA GLU A 22 -27.01 -15.07 79.60
C GLU A 22 -28.10 -15.41 80.63
N ASP A 23 -28.81 -16.53 80.47
CA ASP A 23 -29.83 -16.99 81.45
C ASP A 23 -29.35 -18.18 82.31
N TRP A 24 -28.11 -18.17 82.78
CA TRP A 24 -27.80 -18.87 84.03
C TRP A 24 -28.06 -17.89 85.15
N GLU A 25 -29.36 -17.67 85.45
CA GLU A 25 -29.82 -16.85 86.55
C GLU A 25 -29.04 -17.22 87.82
N SER A 26 -28.37 -16.25 88.43
CA SER A 26 -27.79 -16.37 89.76
C SER A 26 -28.89 -16.07 90.77
N GLY A 27 -29.14 -16.99 91.72
CA GLY A 27 -30.26 -16.84 92.66
C GLY A 27 -30.25 -15.54 93.45
N GLU A 28 -31.44 -14.98 93.65
CA GLU A 28 -31.66 -13.69 94.27
C GLU A 28 -32.28 -13.89 95.67
N VAL A 29 -31.73 -13.17 96.66
CA VAL A 29 -32.24 -13.19 98.05
C VAL A 29 -32.77 -11.80 98.38
N THR A 30 -34.05 -11.71 98.69
CA THR A 30 -34.71 -10.47 99.10
C THR A 30 -35.18 -10.56 100.54
N ALA A 31 -34.84 -9.58 101.35
CA ALA A 31 -35.26 -9.48 102.75
C ALA A 31 -36.34 -8.40 102.91
N SER A 32 -37.44 -8.75 103.56
CA SER A 32 -38.53 -7.84 103.91
C SER A 32 -38.85 -7.94 105.41
N VAL A 33 -39.52 -6.94 105.98
CA VAL A 33 -39.97 -6.98 107.38
C VAL A 33 -41.47 -7.28 107.37
N GLY A 34 -41.87 -8.40 107.97
CA GLY A 34 -43.28 -8.79 108.13
C GLY A 34 -44.03 -7.85 109.07
N GLU A 35 -45.37 -7.86 109.03
CA GLU A 35 -46.23 -6.86 109.70
C GLU A 35 -46.10 -6.80 111.25
N GLU A 36 -45.43 -7.76 111.89
CA GLU A 36 -45.07 -7.72 113.33
C GLU A 36 -43.58 -7.44 113.60
N GLY A 37 -42.83 -6.89 112.64
CA GLY A 37 -41.44 -6.47 112.82
C GLY A 37 -40.38 -7.57 112.68
N GLN A 38 -40.73 -8.75 112.15
CA GLN A 38 -39.79 -9.85 111.91
C GLN A 38 -39.22 -9.77 110.48
N CYS A 39 -37.88 -9.80 110.33
CA CYS A 39 -37.23 -9.89 109.01
C CYS A 39 -37.46 -11.28 108.40
N VAL A 40 -38.14 -11.33 107.25
CA VAL A 40 -38.38 -12.51 106.42
C VAL A 40 -37.49 -12.41 105.18
N CYS A 41 -36.63 -13.41 104.95
CA CYS A 41 -35.84 -13.52 103.73
C CYS A 41 -36.50 -14.51 102.76
N HIS A 42 -36.85 -14.04 101.57
CA HIS A 42 -37.22 -14.88 100.44
C HIS A 42 -35.97 -15.20 99.62
N VAL A 43 -35.62 -16.48 99.55
CA VAL A 43 -34.54 -16.98 98.70
C VAL A 43 -35.17 -17.59 97.46
N TYR A 44 -34.89 -17.02 96.29
CA TYR A 44 -35.24 -17.60 95.00
C TYR A 44 -34.00 -18.33 94.46
N LEU A 45 -34.06 -19.66 94.43
CA LEU A 45 -33.05 -20.49 93.78
C LEU A 45 -33.52 -20.76 92.34
N PRO A 46 -32.76 -20.37 91.31
CA PRO A 46 -33.12 -20.59 89.93
C PRO A 46 -33.03 -22.09 89.62
N ASP A 47 -33.91 -22.50 88.71
CA ASP A 47 -34.19 -23.90 88.45
C ASP A 47 -32.93 -24.59 87.88
N THR A 48 -32.32 -25.52 88.63
CA THR A 48 -31.12 -26.27 88.21
C THR A 48 -31.44 -27.38 87.21
N THR A 49 -32.65 -27.38 86.66
CA THR A 49 -33.15 -28.41 85.75
C THR A 49 -32.48 -28.24 84.40
N PHE A 50 -31.74 -29.27 83.96
CA PHE A 50 -31.06 -29.27 82.67
C PHE A 50 -32.04 -28.91 81.53
N PRO A 51 -31.77 -27.88 80.69
CA PRO A 51 -32.71 -27.41 79.68
C PRO A 51 -32.70 -28.35 78.47
N ALA A 52 -33.36 -29.50 78.64
CA ALA A 52 -33.44 -30.56 77.65
C ALA A 52 -34.08 -30.07 76.34
N ASP A 53 -35.04 -29.15 76.43
CA ASP A 53 -35.72 -28.48 75.32
C ASP A 53 -34.77 -27.63 74.47
N ARG A 54 -33.86 -26.86 75.10
CA ARG A 54 -32.85 -26.06 74.40
C ARG A 54 -31.79 -26.95 73.76
N MET A 55 -31.39 -28.04 74.42
CA MET A 55 -30.47 -29.02 73.83
C MET A 55 -31.10 -29.74 72.64
N GLU A 56 -32.38 -30.08 72.73
CA GLU A 56 -33.14 -30.71 71.64
C GLU A 56 -33.31 -29.75 70.46
N HIS A 57 -33.61 -28.47 70.72
CA HIS A 57 -33.65 -27.45 69.68
C HIS A 57 -32.28 -27.25 69.02
N MET A 58 -31.21 -27.15 69.79
CA MET A 58 -29.85 -27.03 69.25
C MET A 58 -29.46 -28.27 68.43
N HIS A 59 -29.87 -29.46 68.86
CA HIS A 59 -29.67 -30.70 68.12
C HIS A 59 -30.43 -30.70 66.79
N GLN A 60 -31.66 -30.17 66.78
CA GLN A 60 -32.47 -30.03 65.58
C GLN A 60 -31.85 -29.03 64.59
N VAL A 61 -31.46 -27.84 65.07
CA VAL A 61 -30.78 -26.82 64.26
C VAL A 61 -29.47 -27.35 63.69
N THR A 62 -28.72 -28.14 64.47
CA THR A 62 -27.48 -28.78 63.99
C THR A 62 -27.76 -29.76 62.86
N LYS A 63 -28.83 -30.57 62.96
CA LYS A 63 -29.25 -31.48 61.89
C LYS A 63 -29.65 -30.73 60.62
N ASP A 64 -30.42 -29.66 60.76
CA ASP A 64 -30.87 -28.85 59.62
C ASP A 64 -29.68 -28.16 58.94
N LEU A 65 -28.72 -27.65 59.71
CA LEU A 65 -27.50 -27.05 59.19
C LEU A 65 -26.63 -28.09 58.47
N MET A 66 -26.51 -29.30 59.01
CA MET A 66 -25.80 -30.40 58.34
C MET A 66 -26.45 -30.77 57.01
N LEU A 67 -27.78 -30.74 56.94
CA LEU A 67 -28.51 -30.99 55.69
C LEU A 67 -28.23 -29.88 54.66
N GLU A 68 -28.28 -28.61 55.06
CA GLU A 68 -28.03 -27.48 54.16
C GLU A 68 -26.58 -27.50 53.64
N VAL A 69 -25.61 -27.78 54.52
CA VAL A 69 -24.21 -27.93 54.12
C VAL A 69 -24.04 -29.06 53.10
N ASP A 70 -24.69 -30.22 53.30
CA ASP A 70 -24.66 -31.32 52.35
C ASP A 70 -25.26 -30.95 50.99
N ILE A 71 -26.36 -30.18 50.98
CA ILE A 71 -26.97 -29.63 49.77
C ILE A 71 -25.99 -28.71 49.03
N GLN A 72 -25.30 -27.82 49.74
CA GLN A 72 -24.33 -26.91 49.13
C GLN A 72 -23.09 -27.63 48.61
N ILE A 73 -22.60 -28.67 49.31
CA ILE A 73 -21.52 -29.55 48.83
C ILE A 73 -21.94 -30.22 47.51
N LYS A 74 -23.15 -30.76 47.43
CA LYS A 74 -23.68 -31.38 46.20
C LYS A 74 -23.76 -30.38 45.05
N LYS A 75 -24.17 -29.14 45.30
CA LYS A 75 -24.15 -28.06 44.29
C LYS A 75 -22.73 -27.76 43.83
N MET A 76 -21.76 -27.69 44.75
CA MET A 76 -20.35 -27.42 44.42
C MET A 76 -19.75 -28.52 43.54
N VAL A 77 -20.04 -29.79 43.84
CA VAL A 77 -19.61 -30.92 42.98
C VAL A 77 -20.25 -30.82 41.59
N SER A 78 -21.52 -30.42 41.50
CA SER A 78 -22.18 -30.19 40.21
C SER A 78 -21.52 -29.06 39.42
N TYR A 79 -21.15 -27.95 40.09
CA TYR A 79 -20.46 -26.83 39.44
C TYR A 79 -19.05 -27.21 38.98
N ASP A 80 -18.29 -27.99 39.76
CA ASP A 80 -16.98 -28.51 39.36
C ASP A 80 -17.08 -29.36 38.08
N ALA A 81 -18.07 -30.25 38.01
CA ALA A 81 -18.32 -31.06 36.83
C ALA A 81 -18.64 -30.18 35.59
N LYS A 82 -19.51 -29.17 35.75
CA LYS A 82 -19.82 -28.22 34.66
C LYS A 82 -18.62 -27.40 34.23
N LEU A 83 -17.80 -26.95 35.18
CA LEU A 83 -16.59 -26.16 34.91
C LEU A 83 -15.57 -26.98 34.11
N LYS A 84 -15.44 -28.27 34.41
CA LYS A 84 -14.59 -29.20 33.64
C LYS A 84 -15.08 -29.36 32.20
N VAL A 85 -16.39 -29.40 31.96
CA VAL A 85 -16.97 -29.43 30.61
C VAL A 85 -16.65 -28.12 29.87
N TYR A 86 -16.91 -26.96 30.48
CA TYR A 86 -16.62 -25.67 29.84
C TYR A 86 -15.13 -25.46 29.56
N LEU A 87 -14.23 -25.93 30.44
CA LEU A 87 -12.79 -25.91 30.19
C LEU A 87 -12.39 -26.76 28.98
N LYS A 88 -13.04 -27.91 28.80
CA LYS A 88 -12.81 -28.77 27.64
C LYS A 88 -13.27 -28.10 26.34
N GLU A 89 -14.45 -27.49 26.35
CA GLU A 89 -14.99 -26.74 25.20
C GLU A 89 -14.12 -25.53 24.84
N LEU A 90 -13.67 -24.76 25.82
CA LEU A 90 -12.75 -23.63 25.61
C LEU A 90 -11.42 -24.08 25.00
N LYS A 91 -10.91 -25.23 25.42
CA LYS A 91 -9.67 -25.79 24.86
C LYS A 91 -9.86 -26.23 23.40
N ASP A 92 -10.99 -26.85 23.07
CA ASP A 92 -11.33 -27.21 21.67
C ASP A 92 -11.45 -25.95 20.79
N LEU A 93 -12.15 -24.93 21.29
CA LEU A 93 -12.33 -23.67 20.58
C LEU A 93 -10.99 -22.94 20.36
N SER A 94 -10.10 -22.95 21.35
CA SER A 94 -8.76 -22.38 21.23
C SER A 94 -7.93 -23.07 20.15
N ILE A 95 -8.06 -24.39 19.99
CA ILE A 95 -7.38 -25.14 18.93
C ILE A 95 -7.91 -24.71 17.55
N ARG A 96 -9.24 -24.54 17.41
CA ARG A 96 -9.85 -24.07 16.14
C ARG A 96 -9.38 -22.68 15.74
N VAL A 97 -9.24 -21.76 16.70
CA VAL A 97 -8.74 -20.38 16.45
C VAL A 97 -7.28 -20.39 16.01
N VAL A 98 -6.43 -21.17 16.68
CA VAL A 98 -5.01 -21.31 16.29
C VAL A 98 -4.88 -21.90 14.87
N MET A 99 -5.77 -22.81 14.49
CA MET A 99 -5.78 -23.39 13.15
C MET A 99 -6.19 -22.37 12.08
N LEU A 100 -7.20 -21.52 12.37
CA LEU A 100 -7.63 -20.40 11.50
C LEU A 100 -6.51 -19.38 11.23
N GLU A 101 -5.63 -19.15 12.20
CA GLU A 101 -4.50 -18.22 12.07
C GLU A 101 -3.32 -18.80 11.25
N SER A 102 -3.25 -20.13 11.08
CA SER A 102 -2.04 -20.80 10.58
C SER A 102 -2.01 -21.11 9.08
N SER A 103 -3.16 -21.37 8.42
CA SER A 103 -3.37 -21.30 6.96
C SER A 103 -4.77 -21.82 6.57
N ALA A 104 -5.40 -21.20 5.55
CA ALA A 104 -6.74 -21.58 5.07
C ALA A 104 -6.82 -23.04 4.57
N ASP A 105 -5.72 -23.59 4.08
CA ASP A 105 -5.59 -24.95 3.55
C ASP A 105 -5.71 -26.07 4.58
N LYS A 106 -5.37 -25.80 5.86
CA LYS A 106 -5.59 -26.78 6.93
C LYS A 106 -7.05 -26.80 7.40
N TYR A 107 -7.73 -25.67 7.27
CA TYR A 107 -9.13 -25.51 7.64
C TYR A 107 -10.05 -26.30 6.69
N VAL A 108 -9.87 -26.16 5.37
CA VAL A 108 -10.69 -26.88 4.38
C VAL A 108 -10.49 -28.40 4.45
N LYS A 109 -9.26 -28.87 4.66
CA LYS A 109 -8.97 -30.30 4.88
C LYS A 109 -9.62 -30.85 6.15
N LEU A 110 -9.65 -30.05 7.22
CA LEU A 110 -10.26 -30.44 8.49
C LEU A 110 -11.78 -30.57 8.36
N ASP A 111 -12.45 -29.73 7.56
CA ASP A 111 -13.89 -29.79 7.32
C ASP A 111 -14.30 -31.07 6.59
N PHE A 112 -13.52 -31.51 5.58
CA PHE A 112 -13.78 -32.80 4.90
C PHE A 112 -13.55 -34.00 5.82
N GLU A 113 -12.54 -33.96 6.71
CA GLU A 113 -12.34 -35.00 7.73
C GLU A 113 -13.48 -35.01 8.76
N LEU A 114 -14.00 -33.84 9.16
CA LEU A 114 -15.15 -33.74 10.06
C LEU A 114 -16.41 -34.36 9.44
N LEU A 115 -16.68 -34.03 8.17
CA LEU A 115 -17.78 -34.62 7.39
C LEU A 115 -17.65 -36.15 7.29
N ARG A 116 -16.44 -36.69 7.12
CA ARG A 116 -16.22 -38.16 7.15
C ARG A 116 -16.53 -38.77 8.52
N VAL A 117 -16.20 -38.08 9.61
CA VAL A 117 -16.50 -38.54 10.97
C VAL A 117 -18.02 -38.55 11.20
N GLU A 118 -18.71 -37.46 10.85
CA GLU A 118 -20.18 -37.36 10.97
C GLU A 118 -20.90 -38.44 10.14
N LEU A 119 -20.43 -38.71 8.92
CA LEU A 119 -20.97 -39.79 8.08
C LEU A 119 -20.78 -41.18 8.71
N ARG A 120 -19.63 -41.44 9.36
CA ARG A 120 -19.38 -42.71 10.08
C ARG A 120 -20.23 -42.86 11.33
N GLU A 121 -20.42 -41.78 12.08
CA GLU A 121 -21.30 -41.78 13.25
C GLU A 121 -22.75 -42.02 12.84
N PHE A 122 -23.19 -41.41 11.74
CA PHE A 122 -24.51 -41.64 11.17
C PHE A 122 -24.68 -43.08 10.69
N GLU A 123 -23.68 -43.65 10.00
CA GLU A 123 -23.67 -45.07 9.61
C GLU A 123 -23.81 -46.00 10.84
N ALA A 124 -23.06 -45.72 11.91
CA ALA A 124 -23.13 -46.49 13.16
C ALA A 124 -24.50 -46.41 13.83
N LEU A 125 -25.12 -45.22 13.84
CA LEU A 125 -26.46 -45.03 14.39
C LEU A 125 -27.52 -45.79 13.57
N VAL A 126 -27.40 -45.78 12.24
CA VAL A 126 -28.29 -46.53 11.34
C VAL A 126 -28.15 -48.04 11.55
N LEU A 127 -26.92 -48.54 11.75
CA LEU A 127 -26.67 -49.94 12.11
C LEU A 127 -27.34 -50.31 13.45
N GLN A 128 -27.14 -49.47 14.48
CA GLN A 128 -27.72 -49.69 15.80
C GLN A 128 -29.26 -49.69 15.76
N LEU A 129 -29.86 -48.79 14.99
CA LEU A 129 -31.31 -48.73 14.77
C LEU A 129 -31.81 -50.01 14.08
N ARG A 130 -31.15 -50.46 13.01
CA ARG A 130 -31.51 -51.70 12.31
C ARG A 130 -31.50 -52.91 13.25
N ASP A 131 -30.44 -53.03 14.05
CA ASP A 131 -30.25 -54.16 14.98
C ASP A 131 -31.30 -54.13 16.12
N SER A 132 -31.75 -52.94 16.54
CA SER A 132 -32.81 -52.78 17.55
C SER A 132 -34.21 -53.19 17.07
N PHE A 133 -34.49 -53.03 15.78
CA PHE A 133 -35.80 -53.36 15.19
C PHE A 133 -35.90 -54.78 14.63
N ASN A 134 -34.80 -55.55 14.65
CA ASN A 134 -34.70 -56.96 14.23
C ASN A 134 -35.44 -57.26 12.91
N SER A 135 -35.41 -56.31 11.97
CA SER A 135 -36.11 -56.41 10.69
C SER A 135 -35.28 -55.79 9.57
N SER A 136 -35.18 -56.53 8.46
CA SER A 136 -34.63 -56.05 7.19
C SER A 136 -35.67 -55.17 6.49
N SER A 137 -35.81 -53.92 6.93
CA SER A 137 -36.63 -52.93 6.23
C SER A 137 -35.86 -52.38 5.02
N PRO A 138 -36.45 -52.34 3.82
CA PRO A 138 -35.81 -51.78 2.61
C PRO A 138 -35.43 -50.29 2.75
N VAL A 139 -35.98 -49.61 3.77
CA VAL A 139 -35.63 -48.24 4.13
C VAL A 139 -34.19 -48.15 4.66
N PHE A 140 -33.72 -49.14 5.42
CA PHE A 140 -32.33 -49.15 5.91
C PHE A 140 -31.34 -49.37 4.77
N ASP A 141 -31.66 -50.24 3.81
CA ASP A 141 -30.81 -50.49 2.64
C ASP A 141 -30.68 -49.24 1.75
N SER A 142 -31.77 -48.49 1.58
CA SER A 142 -31.76 -47.19 0.89
C SER A 142 -30.87 -46.18 1.62
N LEU A 143 -30.96 -46.12 2.96
CA LEU A 143 -30.19 -45.17 3.76
C LEU A 143 -28.69 -45.50 3.74
N PHE A 144 -28.30 -46.78 3.77
CA PHE A 144 -26.90 -47.18 3.58
C PHE A 144 -26.37 -46.81 2.20
N ALA A 145 -27.18 -46.94 1.14
CA ALA A 145 -26.79 -46.54 -0.21
C ALA A 145 -26.58 -45.02 -0.31
N GLU A 146 -27.44 -44.22 0.34
CA GLU A 146 -27.29 -42.76 0.41
C GLU A 146 -26.03 -42.34 1.17
N ILE A 147 -25.74 -42.97 2.32
CA ILE A 147 -24.52 -42.68 3.10
C ILE A 147 -23.25 -42.98 2.27
N ARG A 148 -23.23 -44.09 1.54
CA ARG A 148 -22.11 -44.43 0.65
C ARG A 148 -21.95 -43.42 -0.49
N ASN A 149 -23.05 -42.97 -1.09
CA ASN A 149 -23.02 -41.92 -2.11
C ASN A 149 -22.51 -40.59 -1.54
N MET A 150 -22.94 -40.21 -0.34
CA MET A 150 -22.45 -38.99 0.33
C MET A 150 -20.95 -39.08 0.64
N SER A 151 -20.45 -40.23 1.10
CA SER A 151 -19.02 -40.46 1.29
C SER A 151 -18.23 -40.27 0.00
N LEU A 152 -18.76 -40.76 -1.13
CA LEU A 152 -18.12 -40.64 -2.44
C LEU A 152 -18.12 -39.20 -2.97
N ILE A 153 -19.18 -38.43 -2.70
CA ILE A 153 -19.26 -37.00 -3.03
C ILE A 153 -18.24 -36.18 -2.22
N VAL A 154 -18.08 -36.47 -0.93
CA VAL A 154 -17.09 -35.82 -0.06
C VAL A 154 -15.67 -36.01 -0.60
N ASP A 155 -15.32 -37.24 -1.01
CA ASP A 155 -14.00 -37.54 -1.60
C ASP A 155 -13.78 -36.84 -2.96
N GLN A 156 -14.82 -36.74 -3.78
CA GLN A 156 -14.75 -36.02 -5.07
C GLN A 156 -14.57 -34.51 -4.88
N LEU A 157 -15.28 -33.91 -3.92
CA LEU A 157 -15.18 -32.49 -3.60
C LEU A 157 -13.78 -32.13 -3.08
N GLU A 158 -13.18 -32.96 -2.20
CA GLU A 158 -11.81 -32.75 -1.73
C GLU A 158 -10.80 -32.80 -2.89
N THR A 159 -10.97 -33.75 -3.82
CA THR A 159 -10.06 -33.91 -4.97
C THR A 159 -10.10 -32.69 -5.91
N PHE A 160 -11.30 -32.14 -6.15
CA PHE A 160 -11.49 -30.94 -6.98
C PHE A 160 -10.89 -29.70 -6.31
N ASP A 161 -11.06 -29.55 -5.01
CA ASP A 161 -10.54 -28.41 -4.25
C ASP A 161 -9.00 -28.43 -4.14
N GLN A 162 -8.40 -29.59 -3.84
CA GLN A 162 -6.94 -29.74 -3.83
C GLN A 162 -6.30 -29.41 -5.19
N SER A 163 -6.92 -29.81 -6.29
CA SER A 163 -6.42 -29.56 -7.64
C SER A 163 -6.46 -28.07 -8.01
N ASN A 164 -7.55 -27.37 -7.68
CA ASN A 164 -7.69 -25.94 -7.94
C ASN A 164 -6.74 -25.10 -7.07
N LEU A 165 -6.58 -25.45 -5.79
CA LEU A 165 -5.65 -24.78 -4.88
C LEU A 165 -4.19 -24.90 -5.35
N LEU A 166 -3.79 -26.07 -5.86
CA LEU A 166 -2.45 -26.25 -6.42
C LEU A 166 -2.22 -25.39 -7.67
N VAL A 167 -3.20 -25.30 -8.57
CA VAL A 167 -3.12 -24.44 -9.76
C VAL A 167 -3.01 -22.96 -9.36
N ILE A 168 -3.84 -22.49 -8.43
CA ILE A 168 -3.79 -21.12 -7.93
C ILE A 168 -2.44 -20.81 -7.28
N ARG A 169 -1.87 -21.74 -6.51
CA ARG A 169 -0.55 -21.59 -5.89
C ARG A 169 0.58 -21.51 -6.91
N ILE A 170 0.53 -22.31 -7.97
CA ILE A 170 1.50 -22.25 -9.07
C ILE A 170 1.42 -20.89 -9.76
N GLU A 171 0.21 -20.40 -10.04
CA GLU A 171 0.01 -19.07 -10.65
C GLU A 171 0.45 -17.94 -9.70
N PHE A 172 0.16 -18.04 -8.40
CA PHE A 172 0.61 -17.06 -7.41
C PHE A 172 2.15 -17.04 -7.29
N ALA A 173 2.80 -18.21 -7.27
CA ALA A 173 4.26 -18.30 -7.27
C ALA A 173 4.88 -17.74 -8.56
N LYS A 174 4.25 -17.94 -9.73
CA LYS A 174 4.67 -17.30 -10.99
C LYS A 174 4.54 -15.78 -10.91
N LEU A 175 3.43 -15.27 -10.36
CA LEU A 175 3.19 -13.83 -10.16
C LEU A 175 4.19 -13.23 -9.17
N GLN A 176 4.46 -13.90 -8.04
CA GLN A 176 5.42 -13.46 -7.04
C GLN A 176 6.84 -13.43 -7.60
N LYS A 177 7.23 -14.46 -8.38
CA LYS A 177 8.51 -14.47 -9.08
C LYS A 177 8.62 -13.33 -10.09
N LYS A 178 7.57 -13.08 -10.89
CA LYS A 178 7.55 -11.92 -11.81
C LYS A 178 7.65 -10.59 -11.06
N LEU A 179 7.04 -10.48 -9.88
CA LEU A 179 7.13 -9.29 -9.04
C LEU A 179 8.54 -9.10 -8.48
N GLU A 180 9.18 -10.16 -7.99
CA GLU A 180 10.56 -10.13 -7.52
C GLU A 180 11.55 -9.81 -8.64
N ASP A 181 11.36 -10.38 -9.83
CA ASP A 181 12.18 -10.09 -11.01
C ASP A 181 12.00 -8.62 -11.44
N CYS A 182 10.75 -8.11 -11.44
CA CYS A 182 10.46 -6.70 -11.69
C CYS A 182 11.12 -5.79 -10.65
N GLN A 183 11.07 -6.14 -9.36
CA GLN A 183 11.71 -5.38 -8.28
C GLN A 183 13.25 -5.40 -8.34
N LYS A 184 13.84 -6.50 -8.81
CA LYS A 184 15.30 -6.59 -9.04
C LYS A 184 15.74 -5.80 -10.26
N GLU A 185 14.95 -5.79 -11.33
CA GLU A 185 15.20 -4.92 -12.50
C GLU A 185 14.95 -3.45 -12.18
N GLN A 186 14.03 -3.18 -11.26
CA GLN A 186 13.77 -1.90 -10.63
C GLN A 186 14.67 -1.74 -9.38
N GLU A 187 15.96 -2.15 -9.48
CA GLU A 187 16.98 -1.60 -8.58
C GLU A 187 16.78 -0.09 -8.62
N PHE A 188 16.20 0.42 -7.53
CA PHE A 188 16.10 1.83 -7.27
C PHE A 188 17.54 2.33 -7.31
N VAL A 189 17.96 2.83 -8.47
CA VAL A 189 18.83 3.99 -8.52
C VAL A 189 18.08 4.93 -7.57
N LYS A 190 18.61 5.09 -6.36
CA LYS A 190 18.29 6.23 -5.52
C LYS A 190 19.18 7.30 -6.13
N PRO A 191 18.73 8.06 -7.14
CA PRO A 191 19.46 9.23 -7.54
C PRO A 191 19.71 10.04 -6.28
N ASP A 192 20.93 10.51 -6.08
CA ASP A 192 21.14 11.61 -5.15
C ASP A 192 20.49 12.83 -5.83
N ILE A 193 19.18 12.97 -5.62
CA ILE A 193 18.36 13.93 -6.36
C ILE A 193 18.92 15.33 -6.09
N GLY A 194 19.40 15.97 -7.15
CA GLY A 194 20.01 17.30 -7.10
C GLY A 194 21.54 17.32 -7.05
N ASN A 195 22.22 16.16 -7.01
CA ASN A 195 23.67 16.12 -7.20
C ASN A 195 24.10 14.92 -8.05
N CYS A 196 24.69 15.23 -9.19
CA CYS A 196 25.26 14.25 -10.13
C CYS A 196 26.79 14.32 -10.19
N ASN A 197 27.43 15.10 -9.29
CA ASN A 197 28.88 15.32 -9.16
C ASN A 197 29.63 15.66 -10.46
N HIS A 198 28.92 15.96 -11.56
CA HIS A 198 29.50 16.22 -12.87
C HIS A 198 30.42 15.07 -13.38
N THR A 199 30.19 13.84 -12.93
CA THR A 199 31.01 12.67 -13.29
C THR A 199 30.69 12.15 -14.70
N GLY A 200 29.47 12.39 -15.16
CA GLY A 200 28.98 12.00 -16.47
C GLY A 200 27.99 10.83 -16.40
N ILE A 201 27.22 10.63 -17.47
CA ILE A 201 26.25 9.53 -17.54
C ILE A 201 27.00 8.23 -17.83
N LEU A 202 26.74 7.20 -17.03
CA LEU A 202 27.28 5.85 -17.21
C LEU A 202 26.33 4.99 -18.06
N SER A 203 25.04 5.02 -17.73
CA SER A 203 24.02 4.18 -18.38
C SER A 203 22.61 4.72 -18.16
N LEU A 204 21.69 4.33 -19.03
CA LEU A 204 20.25 4.52 -18.85
C LEU A 204 19.58 3.19 -18.50
N SER A 205 18.48 3.23 -17.74
CA SER A 205 17.67 2.05 -17.48
C SER A 205 17.04 1.50 -18.77
N LYS A 206 16.40 0.32 -18.69
CA LYS A 206 15.45 -0.10 -19.73
C LYS A 206 14.32 0.94 -19.86
N PRO A 207 13.70 1.08 -21.05
CA PRO A 207 12.57 1.98 -21.26
C PRO A 207 11.39 1.57 -20.38
N MET A 208 10.94 2.46 -19.52
CA MET A 208 9.66 2.33 -18.85
C MET A 208 8.60 2.93 -19.76
N VAL A 209 7.81 2.08 -20.42
CA VAL A 209 6.69 2.49 -21.28
C VAL A 209 5.44 2.60 -20.40
N LEU A 210 4.93 3.80 -20.19
CA LEU A 210 3.81 4.04 -19.28
C LEU A 210 2.47 3.70 -19.95
N GLN A 211 2.14 4.42 -21.03
CA GLN A 211 0.88 4.27 -21.76
C GLN A 211 0.91 5.03 -23.10
N ILE A 212 -0.13 4.80 -23.91
CA ILE A 212 -0.48 5.69 -25.03
C ILE A 212 -0.94 7.05 -24.49
N ASN A 213 -0.67 8.10 -25.27
CA ASN A 213 -0.96 9.48 -24.97
C ASN A 213 -2.42 9.76 -24.55
N ALA A 214 -2.66 10.92 -23.93
CA ALA A 214 -3.96 11.23 -23.32
C ALA A 214 -5.12 11.33 -24.32
N HIS A 215 -4.85 11.55 -25.62
CA HIS A 215 -5.85 11.53 -26.68
C HIS A 215 -6.27 10.11 -27.12
N LEU A 216 -5.64 9.06 -26.57
CA LEU A 216 -5.90 7.66 -26.93
C LEU A 216 -5.75 7.38 -28.44
N ASN A 217 -4.87 8.13 -29.10
CA ASN A 217 -4.75 8.09 -30.55
C ASN A 217 -3.28 8.13 -30.99
N ALA A 218 -2.86 7.08 -31.71
CA ALA A 218 -1.49 6.95 -32.20
C ALA A 218 -1.12 7.95 -33.32
N GLY A 219 -2.10 8.67 -33.89
CA GLY A 219 -1.87 9.76 -34.84
C GLY A 219 -1.27 11.02 -34.21
N TYR A 220 -1.31 11.15 -32.88
CA TYR A 220 -0.69 12.26 -32.15
C TYR A 220 0.81 11.99 -31.94
N GLN A 221 1.56 11.97 -33.04
CA GLN A 221 2.96 11.53 -33.09
C GLN A 221 3.95 12.60 -32.60
N TYR A 222 3.52 13.86 -32.57
CA TYR A 222 4.33 15.02 -32.23
C TYR A 222 3.94 15.51 -30.85
N GLY A 223 4.86 15.55 -29.90
CA GLY A 223 4.50 15.96 -28.54
C GLY A 223 5.64 15.85 -27.55
N GLY A 224 5.32 16.18 -26.31
CA GLY A 224 6.21 16.14 -25.17
C GLY A 224 5.41 15.88 -23.90
N TRP A 225 6.05 15.25 -22.93
CA TRP A 225 5.47 15.04 -21.62
C TRP A 225 6.61 15.01 -20.60
N GLY A 226 6.30 15.34 -19.36
CA GLY A 226 7.30 15.32 -18.30
C GLY A 226 6.81 16.09 -17.09
N LYS A 227 7.75 16.50 -16.25
CA LYS A 227 7.50 17.29 -15.04
C LYS A 227 8.10 18.68 -15.17
N ASP A 228 7.67 19.59 -14.31
CA ASP A 228 8.42 20.83 -14.09
C ASP A 228 9.84 20.50 -13.60
N SER A 229 10.85 21.02 -14.29
CA SER A 229 12.27 20.81 -13.94
C SER A 229 12.72 21.65 -12.74
N LYS A 230 11.94 22.66 -12.34
CA LYS A 230 12.15 23.48 -11.14
C LYS A 230 10.78 23.76 -10.50
N PRO A 231 10.12 22.73 -9.94
CA PRO A 231 8.75 22.85 -9.47
C PRO A 231 8.63 23.88 -8.34
N VAL A 232 7.55 24.66 -8.38
CA VAL A 232 7.15 25.48 -7.23
C VAL A 232 6.64 24.58 -6.10
N ARG A 233 6.80 25.04 -4.86
CA ARG A 233 6.40 24.28 -3.67
C ARG A 233 4.92 23.86 -3.76
N GLY A 234 4.64 22.57 -3.59
CA GLY A 234 3.31 21.98 -3.72
C GLY A 234 2.92 21.55 -5.14
N SER A 235 3.80 21.71 -6.12
CA SER A 235 3.62 21.24 -7.52
C SER A 235 4.70 20.25 -7.96
N GLU A 236 5.44 19.66 -7.02
CA GLU A 236 6.54 18.73 -7.28
C GLU A 236 6.09 17.43 -7.98
N SER A 237 4.82 17.07 -7.85
CA SER A 237 4.22 15.90 -8.50
C SER A 237 3.57 16.21 -9.86
N MET A 238 3.54 17.47 -10.28
CA MET A 238 2.80 17.89 -11.47
C MET A 238 3.47 17.40 -12.75
N TYR A 239 2.65 16.89 -13.67
CA TYR A 239 3.04 16.48 -15.02
C TYR A 239 2.41 17.37 -16.08
N PHE A 240 3.18 17.73 -17.10
CA PHE A 240 2.67 18.36 -18.31
C PHE A 240 2.58 17.35 -19.46
N TYR A 241 1.70 17.64 -20.39
CA TYR A 241 1.52 16.88 -21.63
C TYR A 241 1.03 17.80 -22.73
N GLY A 242 1.65 17.70 -23.90
CA GLY A 242 1.10 18.22 -25.15
C GLY A 242 1.36 17.20 -26.25
N ALA A 243 0.38 16.98 -27.13
CA ALA A 243 0.66 16.28 -28.37
C ALA A 243 -0.32 16.66 -29.46
N TYR A 244 0.11 16.48 -30.69
CA TYR A 244 -0.58 16.91 -31.90
C TYR A 244 -0.26 15.97 -33.06
N THR A 245 -1.02 16.12 -34.13
CA THR A 245 -0.85 15.38 -35.39
C THR A 245 0.24 15.99 -36.28
N GLY A 246 0.78 17.16 -35.92
CA GLY A 246 1.87 17.85 -36.61
C GLY A 246 2.78 18.60 -35.63
N PRO A 247 3.82 19.28 -36.13
CA PRO A 247 4.81 19.94 -35.27
C PRO A 247 4.32 21.23 -34.59
N ALA A 248 3.11 21.70 -34.90
CA ALA A 248 2.56 22.90 -34.29
C ALA A 248 2.01 22.61 -32.88
N VAL A 249 2.18 23.56 -31.96
CA VAL A 249 1.81 23.45 -30.54
C VAL A 249 0.71 24.46 -30.24
N HIS A 250 -0.49 23.97 -29.96
CA HIS A 250 -1.69 24.82 -29.82
C HIS A 250 -2.27 24.84 -28.41
N ASP A 251 -2.00 23.83 -27.60
CA ASP A 251 -2.55 23.69 -26.26
C ASP A 251 -1.68 22.77 -25.42
N PHE A 252 -1.89 22.68 -24.11
CA PHE A 252 -1.29 21.62 -23.30
C PHE A 252 -2.09 21.38 -22.02
N TYR A 253 -1.84 20.24 -21.40
CA TYR A 253 -2.54 19.74 -20.24
C TYR A 253 -1.60 19.65 -19.04
N LEU A 254 -2.12 19.97 -17.87
CA LEU A 254 -1.43 19.79 -16.58
C LEU A 254 -2.18 18.77 -15.73
N TYR A 255 -1.45 17.83 -15.16
CA TYR A 255 -1.94 16.78 -14.26
C TYR A 255 -1.29 16.98 -12.90
N SER A 256 -2.07 16.95 -11.82
CA SER A 256 -1.55 17.22 -10.46
C SER A 256 -0.52 16.20 -9.99
N ASP A 257 -0.64 14.97 -10.50
CA ASP A 257 0.15 13.83 -10.11
C ASP A 257 0.13 12.75 -11.21
N TYR A 258 0.91 11.69 -10.96
CA TYR A 258 1.05 10.56 -11.86
C TYR A 258 -0.28 9.82 -12.08
N ASP A 259 -1.09 9.62 -11.03
CA ASP A 259 -2.35 8.88 -11.14
C ASP A 259 -3.33 9.65 -12.02
N LYS A 260 -3.40 10.97 -11.88
CA LYS A 260 -4.19 11.83 -12.77
C LYS A 260 -3.72 11.79 -14.21
N LEU A 261 -2.41 11.72 -14.47
CA LEU A 261 -1.85 11.55 -15.82
C LEU A 261 -2.30 10.21 -16.43
N ILE A 262 -2.20 9.11 -15.68
CA ILE A 262 -2.61 7.78 -16.16
C ILE A 262 -4.12 7.68 -16.37
N LEU A 263 -4.91 8.26 -15.47
CA LEU A 263 -6.36 8.34 -15.56
C LEU A 263 -6.85 9.39 -16.57
N ARG A 264 -5.95 10.15 -17.21
CA ARG A 264 -6.26 11.22 -18.18
C ARG A 264 -7.19 12.30 -17.60
N SER A 265 -7.10 12.53 -16.29
CA SER A 265 -7.90 13.49 -15.56
C SER A 265 -7.11 14.78 -15.37
N ALA A 266 -7.10 15.62 -16.42
CA ALA A 266 -6.35 16.88 -16.40
C ALA A 266 -6.90 17.84 -15.35
N SER A 267 -5.99 18.43 -14.57
CA SER A 267 -6.33 19.47 -13.60
C SER A 267 -6.55 20.82 -14.29
N LYS A 268 -5.79 21.07 -15.37
CA LYS A 268 -5.87 22.28 -16.16
C LYS A 268 -5.59 21.99 -17.63
N HIS A 269 -6.27 22.71 -18.49
CA HIS A 269 -6.03 22.78 -19.93
C HIS A 269 -5.68 24.22 -20.28
N HIS A 270 -4.63 24.40 -21.09
CA HIS A 270 -4.12 25.70 -21.49
C HIS A 270 -4.13 25.81 -23.01
N ASP A 271 -5.08 26.58 -23.55
CA ASP A 271 -5.08 26.95 -24.96
C ASP A 271 -4.04 28.05 -25.21
N ILE A 272 -3.28 27.93 -26.31
CA ILE A 272 -2.34 28.93 -26.77
C ILE A 272 -3.02 29.78 -27.85
N PRO A 273 -3.15 31.12 -27.65
CA PRO A 273 -3.84 31.97 -28.60
C PRO A 273 -3.07 32.10 -29.92
N SER A 274 -3.81 32.39 -30.99
CA SER A 274 -3.24 32.67 -32.31
C SER A 274 -2.16 33.74 -32.23
N GLY A 275 -1.01 33.49 -32.89
CA GLY A 275 0.20 34.33 -32.83
C GLY A 275 1.21 33.91 -31.77
N TRP A 276 0.81 33.09 -30.79
CA TRP A 276 1.71 32.50 -29.79
C TRP A 276 1.88 30.99 -29.94
N GLU A 277 1.26 30.39 -30.95
CA GLU A 277 1.36 28.97 -31.26
C GLU A 277 2.82 28.55 -31.45
N GLY A 278 3.18 27.46 -30.80
CA GLY A 278 4.54 26.95 -30.85
C GLY A 278 4.81 26.16 -32.13
N THR A 279 6.10 26.00 -32.41
CA THR A 279 6.61 25.21 -33.54
C THR A 279 7.69 24.25 -33.03
N GLY A 280 7.55 22.97 -33.36
CA GLY A 280 8.42 21.91 -32.83
C GLY A 280 8.02 21.45 -31.43
N ASN A 281 8.52 20.27 -31.04
CA ASN A 281 8.05 19.55 -29.84
C ASN A 281 9.08 19.46 -28.71
N ASN A 282 10.14 20.27 -28.75
CA ASN A 282 11.17 20.32 -27.71
C ASN A 282 10.90 21.46 -26.72
N TYR A 283 9.77 21.35 -26.03
CA TYR A 283 9.34 22.29 -25.02
C TYR A 283 9.41 21.65 -23.64
N ILE A 284 9.70 22.45 -22.63
CA ILE A 284 9.79 22.01 -21.24
C ILE A 284 8.99 22.91 -20.33
N VAL A 285 8.62 22.39 -19.17
CA VAL A 285 8.17 23.21 -18.05
C VAL A 285 9.34 23.43 -17.09
N HIS A 286 9.60 24.68 -16.75
CA HIS A 286 10.63 25.08 -15.80
C HIS A 286 10.12 26.27 -14.97
N GLY A 287 10.12 26.14 -13.65
CA GLY A 287 9.77 27.27 -12.78
C GLY A 287 8.36 27.81 -13.04
N ASN A 288 7.38 26.91 -13.21
CA ASN A 288 5.98 27.27 -13.46
C ASN A 288 5.75 28.07 -14.77
N SER A 289 6.65 27.92 -15.75
CA SER A 289 6.49 28.45 -17.10
C SER A 289 6.81 27.35 -18.12
N ILE A 290 6.04 27.29 -19.21
CA ILE A 290 6.38 26.46 -20.37
C ILE A 290 7.27 27.27 -21.32
N TYR A 291 8.37 26.68 -21.77
CA TYR A 291 9.33 27.27 -22.71
C TYR A 291 9.26 26.53 -24.03
N TYR A 292 9.12 27.27 -25.13
CA TYR A 292 8.87 26.70 -26.44
C TYR A 292 9.26 27.67 -27.56
N GLN A 293 9.43 27.15 -28.78
CA GLN A 293 9.79 27.93 -29.95
C GLN A 293 8.54 28.51 -30.62
N ILE A 294 8.62 29.73 -31.14
CA ILE A 294 7.65 30.31 -32.07
C ILE A 294 8.38 30.78 -33.34
N ASN A 295 7.69 30.85 -34.49
CA ASN A 295 8.31 31.22 -35.78
C ASN A 295 7.87 32.60 -36.33
N SER A 296 6.96 33.30 -35.64
CA SER A 296 6.43 34.59 -36.10
C SER A 296 6.42 35.64 -34.96
N PRO A 297 7.58 36.22 -34.59
CA PRO A 297 8.92 36.02 -35.18
C PRO A 297 9.64 34.79 -34.62
N PHE A 298 10.65 34.27 -35.35
CA PHE A 298 11.48 33.18 -34.87
C PHE A 298 12.21 33.55 -33.58
N SER A 299 11.80 32.93 -32.48
CA SER A 299 12.24 33.31 -31.14
C SER A 299 11.99 32.21 -30.12
N MET A 300 12.71 32.29 -29.00
CA MET A 300 12.32 31.58 -27.80
C MET A 300 11.13 32.28 -27.15
N SER A 301 10.15 31.51 -26.70
CA SER A 301 8.94 31.99 -26.04
C SER A 301 8.78 31.29 -24.69
N LYS A 302 8.15 31.98 -23.74
CA LYS A 302 7.65 31.37 -22.51
C LYS A 302 6.24 31.83 -22.19
N LEU A 303 5.46 30.92 -21.61
CA LEU A 303 4.14 31.19 -21.05
C LEU A 303 4.16 30.86 -19.56
N ASN A 304 3.83 31.84 -18.72
CA ASN A 304 3.66 31.62 -17.29
C ASN A 304 2.33 30.90 -17.01
N LEU A 305 2.39 29.74 -16.35
CA LEU A 305 1.24 28.84 -16.20
C LEU A 305 0.18 29.35 -15.21
N THR A 306 0.56 30.26 -14.30
CA THR A 306 -0.38 30.86 -13.34
C THR A 306 -1.01 32.15 -13.88
N SER A 307 -0.19 33.07 -14.37
CA SER A 307 -0.64 34.40 -14.80
C SER A 307 -1.09 34.46 -16.27
N SER A 308 -0.85 33.40 -17.05
CA SER A 308 -1.11 33.35 -18.49
C SER A 308 -0.44 34.48 -19.27
N LYS A 309 0.71 34.94 -18.79
CA LYS A 309 1.53 35.95 -19.47
C LYS A 309 2.52 35.30 -20.42
N TYR A 310 2.61 35.85 -21.62
CA TYR A 310 3.52 35.42 -22.66
C TYR A 310 4.68 36.41 -22.81
N GLU A 311 5.87 35.90 -23.10
CA GLU A 311 7.06 36.69 -23.38
C GLU A 311 7.88 35.96 -24.46
N TYR A 312 8.45 36.70 -25.42
CA TYR A 312 9.35 36.13 -26.43
C TYR A 312 10.65 36.91 -26.50
N ARG A 313 11.71 36.25 -26.99
CA ARG A 313 12.99 36.88 -27.29
C ARG A 313 13.69 36.23 -28.47
N VAL A 314 14.13 37.06 -29.41
CA VAL A 314 14.89 36.62 -30.58
C VAL A 314 16.32 36.26 -30.17
N ILE A 315 16.83 35.14 -30.68
CA ILE A 315 18.24 34.75 -30.61
C ILE A 315 18.85 35.02 -31.99
N PRO A 316 19.55 36.16 -32.22
CA PRO A 316 19.95 36.56 -33.56
C PRO A 316 20.86 35.55 -34.30
N ALA A 317 21.64 34.77 -33.55
CA ALA A 317 22.53 33.75 -34.10
C ALA A 317 21.81 32.42 -34.46
N ALA A 318 20.59 32.19 -33.96
CA ALA A 318 19.89 30.93 -34.20
C ALA A 318 19.32 30.87 -35.63
N SER A 319 19.47 29.73 -36.28
CA SER A 319 18.99 29.48 -37.64
C SER A 319 17.77 28.55 -37.65
N GLN A 320 16.82 28.85 -38.53
CA GLN A 320 15.65 28.02 -38.82
C GLN A 320 15.97 26.85 -39.79
N SER A 321 17.19 26.81 -40.35
CA SER A 321 17.59 25.82 -41.36
C SER A 321 17.89 24.43 -40.79
N PHE A 322 18.17 24.33 -39.49
CA PHE A 322 18.71 23.12 -38.87
C PHE A 322 17.74 22.57 -37.81
N SER A 323 17.01 21.52 -38.17
CA SER A 323 16.20 20.72 -37.24
C SER A 323 16.95 19.44 -36.84
N TYR A 324 16.46 18.73 -35.82
CA TYR A 324 16.92 17.36 -35.54
C TYR A 324 16.48 16.36 -36.60
N SER A 325 17.08 15.17 -36.59
CA SER A 325 16.87 14.15 -37.62
C SER A 325 15.47 13.50 -37.59
N TYR A 326 14.81 13.43 -36.42
CA TYR A 326 13.53 12.73 -36.28
C TYR A 326 12.28 13.60 -36.48
N SER A 327 12.40 14.92 -36.36
CA SER A 327 11.23 15.82 -36.42
C SER A 327 11.60 17.13 -37.10
N PRO A 328 10.74 17.68 -37.98
CA PRO A 328 10.93 19.00 -38.57
C PRO A 328 10.68 20.11 -37.55
N ASN A 329 11.14 21.32 -37.88
CA ASN A 329 10.87 22.55 -37.11
C ASN A 329 11.32 22.53 -35.64
N GLN A 330 12.24 21.65 -35.26
CA GLN A 330 12.89 21.62 -33.94
C GLN A 330 14.20 22.38 -34.01
N ASN A 331 14.14 23.68 -34.23
CA ASN A 331 15.33 24.52 -34.38
C ASN A 331 15.91 24.95 -33.04
N LEU A 332 15.03 25.33 -32.11
CA LEU A 332 15.31 25.55 -30.70
C LEU A 332 14.84 24.34 -29.89
N ASP A 333 15.63 24.00 -28.88
CA ASP A 333 15.39 22.87 -28.01
C ASP A 333 15.73 23.29 -26.58
N PHE A 334 14.73 23.33 -25.71
CA PHE A 334 14.88 23.82 -24.35
C PHE A 334 15.25 22.67 -23.44
N ALA A 335 16.28 22.86 -22.62
CA ALA A 335 16.71 21.86 -21.66
C ALA A 335 16.90 22.51 -20.28
N ALA A 336 16.71 21.73 -19.23
CA ALA A 336 17.00 22.16 -17.87
C ALA A 336 17.76 21.07 -17.13
N ASP A 337 18.71 21.48 -16.30
CA ASP A 337 19.50 20.60 -15.47
C ASP A 337 19.78 21.24 -14.10
N GLU A 338 20.66 20.63 -13.32
CA GLU A 338 21.07 21.11 -12.00
C GLU A 338 21.69 22.52 -12.03
N ASN A 339 22.20 22.95 -13.19
CA ASN A 339 22.88 24.23 -13.37
C ASN A 339 21.98 25.34 -13.92
N GLY A 340 20.73 25.02 -14.31
CA GLY A 340 19.72 26.00 -14.71
C GLY A 340 19.04 25.66 -16.04
N LEU A 341 18.62 26.72 -16.74
CA LEU A 341 17.87 26.65 -17.97
C LEU A 341 18.75 26.92 -19.20
N TRP A 342 18.54 26.15 -20.26
CA TRP A 342 19.33 26.17 -21.48
C TRP A 342 18.44 26.17 -22.72
N VAL A 343 18.99 26.68 -23.82
CA VAL A 343 18.45 26.49 -25.16
C VAL A 343 19.55 26.01 -26.09
N LEU A 344 19.27 24.91 -26.78
CA LEU A 344 20.12 24.30 -27.79
C LEU A 344 19.60 24.73 -29.16
N TYR A 345 20.49 25.23 -30.00
CA TYR A 345 20.16 25.64 -31.36
C TYR A 345 21.32 25.37 -32.31
N ALA A 346 21.18 25.70 -33.59
CA ALA A 346 22.30 25.73 -34.52
C ALA A 346 22.36 27.08 -35.24
N SER A 347 23.55 27.44 -35.70
CA SER A 347 23.81 28.70 -36.40
C SER A 347 24.53 28.42 -37.72
N GLU A 348 24.32 29.30 -38.69
CA GLU A 348 25.09 29.27 -39.94
C GLU A 348 26.58 29.50 -39.67
N GLU A 349 26.91 30.38 -38.73
CA GLU A 349 28.29 30.67 -38.31
C GLU A 349 29.02 29.43 -37.76
N ASN A 350 28.30 28.58 -37.01
CA ASN A 350 28.83 27.30 -36.51
C ASN A 350 28.57 26.13 -37.47
N LEU A 351 28.33 26.42 -38.76
CA LEU A 351 28.15 25.41 -39.82
C LEU A 351 27.06 24.37 -39.49
N GLY A 352 25.95 24.81 -38.89
CA GLY A 352 24.81 23.96 -38.53
C GLY A 352 25.05 23.00 -37.36
N LYS A 353 26.19 23.14 -36.66
CA LYS A 353 26.47 22.39 -35.43
C LYS A 353 25.77 23.01 -34.23
N ILE A 354 25.47 22.16 -33.24
CA ILE A 354 24.77 22.54 -32.02
C ILE A 354 25.56 23.63 -31.30
N VAL A 355 24.84 24.63 -30.83
CA VAL A 355 25.27 25.71 -29.96
C VAL A 355 24.45 25.60 -28.69
N ILE A 356 25.13 25.51 -27.56
CA ILE A 356 24.53 25.52 -26.23
C ILE A 356 24.45 26.97 -25.79
N ALA A 357 23.30 27.44 -25.33
CA ALA A 357 23.20 28.73 -24.69
C ALA A 357 22.48 28.66 -23.35
N LYS A 358 23.07 29.25 -22.33
CA LYS A 358 22.47 29.35 -20.99
C LYS A 358 21.51 30.53 -20.96
N ILE A 359 20.31 30.31 -20.41
CA ILE A 359 19.30 31.36 -20.27
C ILE A 359 19.38 31.95 -18.86
N ASP A 360 19.53 33.27 -18.76
CA ASP A 360 19.27 33.98 -17.52
C ASP A 360 17.75 34.05 -17.29
N GLU A 361 17.27 33.29 -16.31
CA GLU A 361 15.82 33.15 -16.03
C GLU A 361 15.15 34.51 -15.75
N LYS A 362 15.87 35.44 -15.11
CA LYS A 362 15.32 36.73 -14.67
C LYS A 362 15.09 37.69 -15.84
N SER A 363 16.08 37.86 -16.72
CA SER A 363 15.99 38.74 -17.89
C SER A 363 15.43 38.04 -19.13
N PHE A 364 15.21 36.72 -19.05
CA PHE A 364 14.86 35.85 -20.17
C PHE A 364 15.81 36.07 -21.36
N GLY A 365 17.10 36.21 -21.08
CA GLY A 365 18.14 36.51 -22.05
C GLY A 365 19.20 35.43 -22.12
N ILE A 366 20.04 35.48 -23.16
CA ILE A 366 21.20 34.59 -23.26
C ILE A 366 22.32 35.12 -22.35
N GLN A 367 22.77 34.28 -21.43
CA GLN A 367 23.85 34.58 -20.47
C GLN A 367 25.22 34.19 -21.04
N ASP A 368 25.35 32.94 -21.48
CA ASP A 368 26.60 32.33 -21.93
C ASP A 368 26.35 31.40 -23.13
N VAL A 369 27.36 31.20 -23.97
CA VAL A 369 27.25 30.44 -25.23
C VAL A 369 28.47 29.54 -25.46
N TRP A 370 28.25 28.31 -25.89
CA TRP A 370 29.28 27.33 -26.25
C TRP A 370 28.99 26.73 -27.62
N LYS A 371 30.01 26.70 -28.48
CA LYS A 371 29.94 26.09 -29.82
C LYS A 371 30.46 24.65 -29.73
N THR A 372 29.72 23.71 -30.31
CA THR A 372 30.04 22.28 -30.26
C THR A 372 30.40 21.72 -31.65
N GLY A 373 30.96 20.51 -31.67
CA GLY A 373 31.29 19.74 -32.88
C GLY A 373 30.12 18.98 -33.53
N ALA A 374 28.98 18.80 -32.84
CA ALA A 374 27.91 17.91 -33.29
C ALA A 374 26.95 18.58 -34.29
N TYR A 375 26.85 18.05 -35.51
CA TYR A 375 25.96 18.58 -36.55
C TYR A 375 24.49 18.27 -36.28
N LYS A 376 23.65 19.30 -36.07
CA LYS A 376 22.31 19.14 -35.47
C LYS A 376 21.37 18.23 -36.28
N GLN A 377 21.46 18.27 -37.61
CA GLN A 377 20.60 17.44 -38.49
C GLN A 377 20.96 15.95 -38.48
N LEU A 378 22.13 15.56 -37.94
CA LEU A 378 22.51 14.15 -37.74
C LEU A 378 22.23 13.66 -36.32
N VAL A 379 21.77 14.55 -35.43
CA VAL A 379 21.43 14.24 -34.05
C VAL A 379 19.95 13.88 -33.98
N GLY A 380 19.61 12.82 -33.25
CA GLY A 380 18.24 12.41 -32.95
C GLY A 380 17.53 13.42 -32.07
N ASN A 381 18.15 13.74 -30.93
CA ASN A 381 17.79 14.83 -30.02
C ASN A 381 19.01 15.11 -29.10
N ALA A 382 18.93 16.11 -28.22
CA ALA A 382 19.98 16.35 -27.25
C ALA A 382 19.41 16.91 -25.95
N PHE A 383 20.09 16.68 -24.84
CA PHE A 383 19.66 17.16 -23.53
C PHE A 383 20.85 17.61 -22.69
N MET A 384 20.58 18.42 -21.67
CA MET A 384 21.57 18.86 -20.69
C MET A 384 21.41 18.04 -19.41
N ALA A 385 22.51 17.59 -18.83
CA ALA A 385 22.55 17.09 -17.46
C ALA A 385 23.87 17.52 -16.82
N CYS A 386 23.82 18.08 -15.61
CA CYS A 386 25.02 18.48 -14.85
C CYS A 386 25.95 19.48 -15.56
N GLY A 387 25.45 20.29 -16.49
CA GLY A 387 26.26 21.21 -17.31
C GLY A 387 26.97 20.54 -18.48
N VAL A 388 26.60 19.31 -18.80
CA VAL A 388 27.11 18.56 -19.95
C VAL A 388 25.98 18.34 -20.94
N LEU A 389 26.19 18.73 -22.19
CA LEU A 389 25.32 18.38 -23.30
C LEU A 389 25.54 16.92 -23.66
N TYR A 390 24.46 16.17 -23.89
CA TYR A 390 24.48 14.82 -24.44
C TYR A 390 23.64 14.79 -25.71
N ALA A 391 24.23 14.35 -26.82
CA ALA A 391 23.54 14.22 -28.10
C ALA A 391 23.37 12.75 -28.49
N THR A 392 22.21 12.43 -29.04
CA THR A 392 21.80 11.06 -29.38
C THR A 392 21.77 10.82 -30.89
N ARG A 393 21.88 9.56 -31.31
CA ARG A 393 21.59 9.13 -32.69
C ARG A 393 21.10 7.68 -32.73
N SER A 394 20.37 7.34 -33.80
CA SER A 394 19.95 5.94 -34.05
C SER A 394 21.17 5.06 -34.30
N VAL A 395 21.18 3.89 -33.66
CA VAL A 395 22.04 2.76 -34.07
C VAL A 395 21.26 1.83 -34.99
N ASP A 396 20.02 1.54 -34.63
CA ASP A 396 19.07 0.75 -35.41
C ASP A 396 17.62 1.22 -35.14
N LEU A 397 16.61 0.44 -35.55
CA LEU A 397 15.20 0.77 -35.39
C LEU A 397 14.73 0.81 -33.93
N ASN A 398 15.41 0.12 -33.02
CA ASN A 398 14.99 -0.07 -31.63
C ASN A 398 16.06 0.40 -30.64
N THR A 399 17.22 0.84 -31.12
CA THR A 399 18.36 1.25 -30.29
C THR A 399 18.80 2.66 -30.66
N GLU A 400 18.88 3.51 -29.64
CA GLU A 400 19.53 4.82 -29.68
C GLU A 400 20.86 4.74 -28.94
N GLU A 401 21.82 5.59 -29.29
CA GLU A 401 23.01 5.79 -28.48
C GLU A 401 23.22 7.27 -28.15
N ILE A 402 23.71 7.53 -26.94
CA ILE A 402 24.37 8.79 -26.61
C ILE A 402 25.79 8.69 -27.16
N PHE A 403 26.06 9.39 -28.27
CA PHE A 403 27.31 9.27 -29.03
C PHE A 403 28.29 10.42 -28.80
N TYR A 404 27.80 11.53 -28.24
CA TYR A 404 28.55 12.76 -28.12
C TYR A 404 28.18 13.49 -26.84
N ALA A 405 29.18 14.05 -26.17
CA ALA A 405 29.01 14.94 -25.04
C ALA A 405 29.88 16.19 -25.15
N TYR A 406 29.40 17.32 -24.64
CA TYR A 406 30.16 18.56 -24.52
C TYR A 406 30.03 19.11 -23.11
N ASP A 407 31.16 19.27 -22.43
CA ASP A 407 31.22 19.77 -21.07
C ASP A 407 31.35 21.30 -21.08
N THR A 408 30.35 22.02 -20.57
CA THR A 408 30.36 23.50 -20.59
C THR A 408 31.39 24.12 -19.63
N ARG A 409 31.83 23.37 -18.62
CA ARG A 409 32.80 23.83 -17.62
C ARG A 409 34.22 23.66 -18.13
N THR A 410 34.56 22.48 -18.65
CA THR A 410 35.90 22.20 -19.19
C THR A 410 36.06 22.63 -20.64
N LYS A 411 34.94 22.81 -21.37
CA LYS A 411 34.87 23.08 -22.81
C LYS A 411 35.42 21.93 -23.66
N GLU A 412 35.39 20.72 -23.13
CA GLU A 412 35.87 19.51 -23.79
C GLU A 412 34.72 18.74 -24.45
N GLU A 413 35.01 18.20 -25.63
CA GLU A 413 34.12 17.32 -26.37
C GLU A 413 34.53 15.86 -26.14
N ARG A 414 33.56 14.97 -25.96
CA ARG A 414 33.77 13.53 -25.75
C ARG A 414 32.89 12.72 -26.69
N HIS A 415 33.47 11.68 -27.28
CA HIS A 415 32.68 10.66 -27.97
C HIS A 415 32.31 9.55 -27.01
N LEU A 416 31.03 9.23 -26.97
CA LEU A 416 30.44 8.25 -26.07
C LEU A 416 29.85 7.08 -26.89
N LYS A 417 29.51 5.99 -26.19
CA LYS A 417 28.87 4.82 -26.81
C LYS A 417 27.86 4.16 -25.87
N ILE A 418 26.99 4.98 -25.29
CA ILE A 418 25.99 4.54 -24.30
C ILE A 418 24.70 4.22 -25.04
N HIS A 419 24.39 2.93 -25.16
CA HIS A 419 23.19 2.48 -25.86
C HIS A 419 21.99 2.41 -24.92
N PHE A 420 20.82 2.73 -25.45
CA PHE A 420 19.55 2.54 -24.77
C PHE A 420 18.44 2.17 -25.76
N GLN A 421 17.49 1.38 -25.30
CA GLN A 421 16.41 0.87 -26.16
C GLN A 421 15.30 1.92 -26.30
N LYS A 422 14.83 2.14 -27.52
CA LYS A 422 13.61 2.91 -27.83
C LYS A 422 12.43 1.95 -27.97
N PHE A 423 11.24 2.42 -27.62
CA PHE A 423 10.02 1.65 -27.79
C PHE A 423 9.59 1.59 -29.26
N GLN A 424 9.77 2.68 -30.00
CA GLN A 424 9.54 2.79 -31.45
C GLN A 424 10.69 3.53 -32.14
N GLU A 425 10.74 3.41 -33.47
CA GLU A 425 11.80 3.95 -34.33
C GLU A 425 12.12 5.44 -34.10
N LYS A 426 11.07 6.27 -33.98
CA LYS A 426 11.19 7.73 -33.95
C LYS A 426 10.52 8.31 -32.72
N TYR A 427 11.15 9.33 -32.14
CA TYR A 427 10.63 10.10 -31.02
C TYR A 427 10.74 11.59 -31.36
N THR A 428 9.85 12.39 -30.79
CA THR A 428 9.77 13.84 -31.08
C THR A 428 10.18 14.69 -29.90
N ASN A 429 10.43 14.11 -28.74
CA ASN A 429 10.91 14.82 -27.55
C ASN A 429 11.75 13.87 -26.68
N LEU A 430 12.85 14.39 -26.11
CA LEU A 430 13.72 13.67 -25.19
C LEU A 430 14.38 14.67 -24.22
N ASP A 431 13.83 14.80 -23.01
CA ASP A 431 14.26 15.80 -22.05
C ASP A 431 14.70 15.19 -20.72
N TYR A 432 15.79 15.73 -20.17
CA TYR A 432 16.23 15.41 -18.81
C TYR A 432 15.48 16.28 -17.80
N ASN A 433 15.07 15.67 -16.69
CA ASN A 433 14.52 16.41 -15.57
C ASN A 433 15.39 16.21 -14.31
N PRO A 434 16.02 17.28 -13.78
CA PRO A 434 16.89 17.19 -12.60
C PRO A 434 16.12 16.90 -11.30
N SER A 435 14.80 17.13 -11.25
CA SER A 435 13.99 16.91 -10.04
C SER A 435 13.80 15.43 -9.68
N ASP A 436 13.96 14.54 -10.66
CA ASP A 436 13.87 13.09 -10.46
C ASP A 436 14.94 12.28 -11.22
N GLN A 437 15.87 12.97 -11.88
CA GLN A 437 16.98 12.42 -12.66
C GLN A 437 16.52 11.38 -13.71
N LYS A 438 15.43 11.70 -14.40
CA LYS A 438 14.90 10.88 -15.49
C LYS A 438 15.00 11.59 -16.83
N LEU A 439 15.15 10.78 -17.88
CA LEU A 439 14.86 11.20 -19.24
C LEU A 439 13.41 10.87 -19.56
N TYR A 440 12.68 11.88 -20.03
CA TYR A 440 11.32 11.79 -20.52
C TYR A 440 11.34 11.81 -22.04
N MET A 441 10.73 10.81 -22.66
CA MET A 441 10.69 10.65 -24.11
C MET A 441 9.26 10.54 -24.60
N TYR A 442 8.92 11.30 -25.63
CA TYR A 442 7.67 11.12 -26.38
C TYR A 442 7.93 10.34 -27.67
N ASN A 443 7.60 9.05 -27.66
CA ASN A 443 7.98 8.10 -28.69
C ASN A 443 6.74 7.69 -29.50
N ASN A 444 6.46 8.40 -30.60
CA ASN A 444 5.33 8.13 -31.51
C ASN A 444 3.98 7.92 -30.79
N GLY A 445 3.63 8.81 -29.87
CA GLY A 445 2.36 8.71 -29.15
C GLY A 445 2.43 7.97 -27.82
N TYR A 446 3.60 7.48 -27.39
CA TYR A 446 3.78 6.81 -26.12
C TYR A 446 4.65 7.61 -25.15
N TYR A 447 4.27 7.55 -23.88
CA TYR A 447 5.06 8.06 -22.77
C TYR A 447 6.13 7.04 -22.39
N VAL A 448 7.39 7.40 -22.60
CA VAL A 448 8.54 6.55 -22.27
C VAL A 448 9.47 7.31 -21.34
N SER A 449 10.00 6.66 -20.32
CA SER A 449 10.99 7.27 -19.43
C SER A 449 12.15 6.34 -19.10
N TYR A 450 13.29 6.94 -18.77
CA TYR A 450 14.51 6.23 -18.40
C TYR A 450 15.07 6.83 -17.12
N SER A 451 15.49 5.98 -16.19
CA SER A 451 16.28 6.43 -15.03
C SER A 451 17.72 6.62 -15.49
N VAL A 452 18.32 7.78 -15.16
CA VAL A 452 19.70 8.09 -15.50
C VAL A 452 20.61 7.62 -14.38
N ARG A 453 21.68 6.90 -14.72
CA ARG A 453 22.74 6.52 -13.77
C ARG A 453 24.00 7.29 -14.11
N PHE A 454 24.43 8.13 -13.18
CA PHE A 454 25.71 8.84 -13.25
C PHE A 454 26.86 7.95 -12.74
N ASP A 455 28.07 8.25 -13.19
CA ASP A 455 29.27 7.58 -12.72
C ASP A 455 29.53 7.94 -11.24
N ARG A 456 30.06 6.99 -10.46
CA ARG A 456 30.38 7.22 -9.05
C ARG A 456 31.84 7.65 -8.95
N GLU A 457 32.11 8.66 -8.13
CA GLU A 457 33.49 9.04 -7.79
C GLU A 457 34.27 7.86 -7.18
#